data_AF-A0A1H5EMH3-F1
#
_entry.id   AF-A0A1H5EMH3-F1
#
_cell.length_a   1.000
_cell.length_b   1.000
_cell.length_c   1.000
_cell.angle_alpha   90.00
_cell.angle_beta   90.00
_cell.angle_gamma   90.00
#
_symmetry.space_group_name_H-M   'P 1'
#
loop_
_entity.id
_entity.type
_entity.pdbx_description
1 polymer ?
#
loop_
_entity_poly.entity_id
_entity_poly.type
_entity_poly.pdbx_seq_one_letter_code
_entity_poly.pdbx_strand_id
1 'polypeptide(L)'
;MLPMMGGVDEVTPAGSGRGWRISLGVCAGLLLGFFCYLPAVILWQHYGDVPQPRVYPHGSFTSFGSDPPPVEYWVSWAGPAFVVMACGLMTVPWRPARQFALPLVCAFVPMAALVAWFFIGMELFFTPD
;
A
#
# COMPACT_ATOMS: atom_id res chain seq x y z
N MET A 1 -15.42 -0.55 58.25
CA MET A 1 -14.53 -1.48 57.53
C MET A 1 -15.22 -1.90 56.23
N LEU A 2 -14.70 -1.42 55.10
CA LEU A 2 -14.87 -2.04 53.77
C LEU A 2 -13.99 -3.31 53.71
N PRO A 3 -14.34 -4.35 52.93
CA PRO A 3 -14.07 -4.38 51.47
C PRO A 3 -15.28 -4.92 50.66
N MET A 4 -15.64 -4.32 49.52
CA MET A 4 -15.03 -4.44 48.18
C MET A 4 -14.93 -5.88 47.66
N MET A 5 -15.86 -6.25 46.77
CA MET A 5 -15.61 -6.93 45.47
C MET A 5 -16.97 -7.22 44.80
N GLY A 6 -17.67 -6.13 44.45
CA GLY A 6 -18.70 -6.20 43.43
C GLY A 6 -18.02 -6.50 42.10
N GLY A 7 -18.65 -7.36 41.31
CA GLY A 7 -18.12 -7.94 40.08
C GLY A 7 -17.30 -6.95 39.27
N VAL A 8 -16.07 -7.37 38.94
CA VAL A 8 -15.46 -6.93 37.70
C VAL A 8 -16.37 -7.44 36.61
N ASP A 9 -17.36 -6.63 36.27
CA ASP A 9 -18.09 -6.75 35.01
C ASP A 9 -17.03 -6.63 33.94
N GLU A 10 -16.53 -7.77 33.51
CA GLU A 10 -15.78 -7.94 32.29
C GLU A 10 -16.74 -7.60 31.16
N VAL A 11 -16.92 -6.30 30.97
CA VAL A 11 -17.53 -5.71 29.78
C VAL A 11 -16.56 -6.06 28.66
N THR A 12 -16.63 -7.28 28.15
CA THR A 12 -16.08 -7.63 26.86
C THR A 12 -16.76 -6.65 25.91
N PRO A 13 -16.05 -5.65 25.36
CA PRO A 13 -16.75 -4.66 24.57
C PRO A 13 -17.13 -5.40 23.31
N ALA A 14 -18.43 -5.57 23.05
CA ALA A 14 -18.92 -6.03 21.76
C ALA A 14 -18.38 -5.15 20.60
N GLY A 15 -17.84 -3.96 20.92
CA GLY A 15 -17.08 -3.09 20.03
C GLY A 15 -15.56 -3.36 19.90
N SER A 16 -14.93 -4.10 20.82
CA SER A 16 -13.48 -4.38 20.84
C SER A 16 -13.08 -5.22 19.62
N GLY A 17 -13.84 -6.28 19.31
CA GLY A 17 -13.55 -7.14 18.16
C GLY A 17 -13.64 -6.41 16.82
N ARG A 18 -14.55 -5.43 16.69
CA ARG A 18 -14.69 -4.62 15.47
C ARG A 18 -13.57 -3.58 15.36
N GLY A 19 -13.26 -2.86 16.43
CA GLY A 19 -12.18 -1.88 16.47
C GLY A 19 -10.81 -2.52 16.23
N TRP A 20 -10.56 -3.69 16.82
CA TRP A 20 -9.34 -4.48 16.63
C TRP A 20 -9.14 -4.88 15.15
N ARG A 21 -10.18 -5.39 14.49
CA ARG A 21 -10.12 -5.76 13.05
C ARG A 21 -9.83 -4.56 12.15
N ILE A 22 -10.39 -3.40 12.48
CA ILE A 22 -10.14 -2.16 11.72
C ILE A 22 -8.69 -1.74 11.90
N SER A 23 -8.19 -1.72 13.14
CA SER A 23 -6.80 -1.37 13.45
C SER A 23 -5.82 -2.30 12.76
N LEU A 24 -6.05 -3.62 12.83
CA LEU A 24 -5.27 -4.61 12.09
C LEU A 24 -5.30 -4.36 10.58
N GLY A 25 -6.46 -4.02 10.01
CA GLY A 25 -6.59 -3.68 8.60
C GLY A 25 -5.74 -2.47 8.21
N VAL A 26 -5.80 -1.39 8.99
CA VAL A 26 -4.98 -0.19 8.76
C VAL A 26 -3.49 -0.51 8.87
N CYS A 27 -3.05 -1.15 9.96
CA CYS A 27 -1.65 -1.51 10.16
C CYS A 27 -1.13 -2.43 9.04
N ALA A 28 -1.92 -3.44 8.65
CA ALA A 28 -1.57 -4.33 7.55
C ALA A 28 -1.49 -3.56 6.22
N GLY A 29 -2.44 -2.67 5.94
CA GLY A 29 -2.44 -1.86 4.72
C GLY A 29 -1.24 -0.92 4.61
N LEU A 30 -0.87 -0.28 5.72
CA LEU A 30 0.32 0.59 5.79
C LEU A 30 1.62 -0.20 5.59
N LEU A 31 1.77 -1.33 6.31
CA LEU A 31 2.97 -2.18 6.20
C LEU A 31 3.09 -2.78 4.79
N LEU A 32 1.99 -3.27 4.23
CA LEU A 32 1.95 -3.82 2.87
C LEU A 32 2.27 -2.74 1.83
N GLY A 33 1.72 -1.53 2.00
CA GLY A 33 1.97 -0.40 1.11
C GLY A 33 3.43 0.07 1.16
N PHE A 34 4.04 0.10 2.35
CA PHE A 34 5.41 0.55 2.50
C PHE A 34 6.44 -0.50 2.06
N PHE A 35 6.31 -1.75 2.53
CA PHE A 35 7.33 -2.77 2.33
C PHE A 35 7.10 -3.62 1.06
N CYS A 36 5.86 -3.84 0.67
CA CYS A 36 5.53 -4.82 -0.38
C CYS A 36 5.12 -4.19 -1.71
N TYR A 37 4.72 -2.91 -1.73
CA TYR A 37 4.29 -2.26 -2.98
C TYR A 37 5.41 -2.21 -4.01
N LEU A 38 6.60 -1.74 -3.64
CA LEU A 38 7.72 -1.63 -4.58
C LEU A 38 8.18 -3.02 -5.11
N PRO A 39 8.42 -4.05 -4.27
CA PRO A 39 8.67 -5.40 -4.78
C PRO A 39 7.56 -5.93 -5.68
N ALA A 40 6.29 -5.62 -5.39
CA ALA A 40 5.16 -6.02 -6.23
C ALA A 40 5.17 -5.29 -7.59
N VAL A 41 5.52 -4.00 -7.64
CA VAL A 41 5.71 -3.25 -8.90
C VAL A 41 6.86 -3.84 -9.72
N ILE A 42 8.00 -4.13 -9.09
CA ILE A 42 9.16 -4.74 -9.78
C ILE A 42 8.77 -6.11 -10.36
N LEU A 43 8.06 -6.93 -9.58
CA LEU A 43 7.58 -8.24 -10.05
C LEU A 43 6.58 -8.09 -11.19
N TRP A 44 5.65 -7.13 -11.09
CA TRP A 44 4.66 -6.82 -12.12
C TRP A 44 5.34 -6.41 -13.43
N GLN A 45 6.33 -5.52 -13.35
CA GLN A 45 7.11 -5.06 -14.50
C GLN A 45 7.95 -6.18 -15.10
N HIS A 46 8.53 -7.05 -14.26
CA HIS A 46 9.26 -8.23 -14.71
C HIS A 46 8.40 -9.17 -15.55
N TYR A 47 7.15 -9.45 -15.13
CA TYR A 47 6.23 -10.29 -15.90
C TYR A 47 5.63 -9.58 -17.13
N GLY A 48 5.53 -8.26 -17.09
CA GLY A 48 5.02 -7.46 -18.20
C GLY A 48 6.06 -7.11 -19.27
N ASP A 49 7.30 -7.61 -19.14
CA ASP A 49 8.45 -7.21 -19.97
C ASP A 49 8.66 -5.67 -20.02
N VAL A 50 8.26 -4.99 -18.94
CA VAL A 50 8.35 -3.54 -18.80
C VAL A 50 9.70 -3.19 -18.14
N PRO A 51 10.33 -2.06 -18.51
CA PRO A 51 11.55 -1.60 -17.83
C PRO A 51 11.37 -1.55 -16.30
N GLN A 52 12.36 -2.03 -15.55
CA GLN A 52 12.34 -1.98 -14.09
C GLN A 52 12.78 -0.60 -13.57
N PRO A 53 12.39 -0.23 -12.33
CA PRO A 53 12.74 1.05 -11.76
C PRO A 53 14.25 1.12 -11.52
N ARG A 54 14.88 2.22 -11.92
CA ARG A 54 16.33 2.42 -11.84
C ARG A 54 16.72 2.79 -10.40
N VAL A 55 17.41 1.89 -9.70
CA VAL A 55 17.78 2.04 -8.28
C VAL A 55 19.00 2.97 -8.07
N TYR A 56 19.75 3.29 -9.13
CA TYR A 56 20.95 4.14 -9.05
C TYR A 56 20.81 5.45 -9.82
N PRO A 57 20.91 6.62 -9.15
CA PRO A 57 21.09 7.88 -9.81
C PRO A 57 22.57 8.02 -10.22
N HIS A 58 22.84 8.11 -11.51
CA HIS A 58 24.11 8.67 -11.99
C HIS A 58 23.78 10.07 -12.53
N GLY A 59 24.42 11.13 -12.03
CA GLY A 59 24.48 12.43 -12.72
C GLY A 59 23.29 13.44 -12.59
N SER A 60 23.67 14.66 -12.20
CA SER A 60 23.08 16.03 -12.28
C SER A 60 21.57 16.32 -12.44
N PHE A 61 21.10 17.30 -11.65
CA PHE A 61 19.71 17.75 -11.39
C PHE A 61 18.92 18.43 -12.55
N THR A 62 19.40 18.47 -13.80
CA THR A 62 18.98 19.53 -14.75
C THR A 62 18.45 19.11 -16.12
N SER A 63 18.01 17.86 -16.37
CA SER A 63 17.49 17.51 -17.70
C SER A 63 16.55 16.30 -17.67
N PHE A 64 15.40 16.40 -18.33
CA PHE A 64 14.71 15.20 -18.84
C PHE A 64 15.62 14.63 -19.92
N GLY A 65 16.35 13.55 -19.63
CA GLY A 65 17.18 12.86 -20.63
C GLY A 65 16.39 12.56 -21.90
N SER A 66 17.08 12.47 -23.05
CA SER A 66 16.46 12.43 -24.39
C SER A 66 15.53 11.24 -24.65
N ASP A 67 15.53 10.21 -23.79
CA ASP A 67 14.68 9.03 -23.89
C ASP A 67 13.81 8.85 -22.63
N PRO A 68 12.57 9.39 -22.61
CA PRO A 68 11.66 9.18 -21.49
C PRO A 68 11.24 7.70 -21.40
N PRO A 69 10.98 7.16 -20.19
CA PRO A 69 10.42 5.82 -20.04
C PRO A 69 9.11 5.68 -20.84
N PRO A 70 8.87 4.52 -21.49
CA PRO A 70 7.66 4.30 -22.27
C PRO A 70 6.41 4.47 -21.40
N VAL A 71 5.27 4.87 -22.00
CA VAL A 71 4.00 5.06 -21.26
C VAL A 71 3.60 3.82 -20.44
N GLU A 72 3.89 2.63 -20.98
CA GLU A 72 3.65 1.33 -20.34
C GLU A 72 4.36 1.21 -18.98
N TYR A 73 5.54 1.83 -18.84
CA TYR A 73 6.24 1.93 -17.57
C TYR A 73 5.39 2.66 -16.54
N TRP A 74 4.89 3.85 -16.85
CA TRP A 74 4.08 4.65 -15.92
C TRP A 74 2.75 3.96 -15.56
N VAL A 75 2.13 3.29 -16.54
CA VAL A 75 0.89 2.55 -16.32
C VAL A 75 1.10 1.32 -15.43
N SER A 76 2.27 0.66 -15.54
CA SER A 76 2.58 -0.54 -14.76
C SER A 76 2.60 -0.31 -13.24
N TRP A 77 2.90 0.91 -12.78
CA TRP A 77 2.83 1.29 -11.37
C TRP A 77 1.42 1.13 -10.78
N ALA A 78 0.38 1.32 -11.59
CA ALA A 78 -1.00 1.15 -11.14
C ALA A 78 -1.40 -0.34 -11.00
N GLY A 79 -0.70 -1.26 -11.68
CA GLY A 79 -1.04 -2.69 -11.75
C GLY A 79 -1.24 -3.34 -10.37
N PRO A 80 -0.23 -3.31 -9.48
CA PRO A 80 -0.36 -3.89 -8.15
C PRO A 80 -1.49 -3.25 -7.31
N ALA A 81 -1.72 -1.94 -7.45
CA ALA A 81 -2.80 -1.26 -6.75
C ALA A 81 -4.18 -1.70 -7.22
N PHE A 82 -4.36 -1.90 -8.53
CA PHE A 82 -5.59 -2.47 -9.10
C PHE A 82 -5.87 -3.88 -8.60
N VAL A 83 -4.84 -4.73 -8.48
CA VAL A 83 -5.00 -6.09 -7.95
C VAL A 83 -5.48 -6.04 -6.49
N VAL A 84 -4.84 -5.24 -5.64
CA VAL A 84 -5.24 -5.10 -4.22
C VAL A 84 -6.65 -4.53 -4.08
N MET A 85 -7.01 -3.54 -4.90
CA MET A 85 -8.36 -3.00 -4.99
C MET A 85 -9.38 -4.06 -5.41
N ALA A 86 -9.11 -4.81 -6.47
CA ALA A 86 -10.01 -5.86 -6.97
C ALA A 86 -10.20 -6.97 -5.92
N CYS A 87 -9.11 -7.43 -5.30
CA CYS A 87 -9.17 -8.39 -4.20
C CYS A 87 -9.99 -7.84 -3.02
N GLY A 88 -9.77 -6.59 -2.63
CA GLY A 88 -10.55 -5.92 -1.59
C GLY A 88 -12.04 -5.86 -1.92
N LEU A 89 -12.39 -5.49 -3.15
CA LEU A 89 -13.78 -5.43 -3.64
C LEU A 89 -14.45 -6.82 -3.64
N MET A 90 -13.72 -7.88 -4.02
CA MET A 90 -14.24 -9.25 -3.96
C MET A 90 -14.61 -9.70 -2.55
N THR A 91 -14.01 -9.11 -1.50
CA THR A 91 -14.35 -9.43 -0.10
C THR A 91 -15.53 -8.63 0.45
N VAL A 92 -16.05 -7.63 -0.28
CA VAL A 92 -17.17 -6.77 0.14
C VAL A 92 -18.48 -7.53 0.44
N PRO A 93 -18.86 -8.60 -0.29
CA PRO A 93 -20.06 -9.38 0.02
C PRO A 93 -19.97 -10.07 1.39
N TRP A 94 -18.77 -10.30 1.92
CA TRP A 94 -18.53 -11.07 3.14
C TRP A 94 -18.39 -10.14 4.35
N ARG A 95 -19.46 -9.99 5.14
CA ARG A 95 -19.53 -9.02 6.27
C ARG A 95 -18.34 -9.03 7.24
N PRO A 96 -17.79 -10.19 7.71
CA PRO A 96 -16.63 -10.18 8.59
C PRO A 96 -15.32 -9.80 7.88
N ALA A 97 -15.13 -10.16 6.61
CA ALA A 97 -13.93 -9.82 5.85
C ALA A 97 -13.88 -8.32 5.49
N ARG A 98 -15.04 -7.72 5.19
CA ARG A 98 -15.19 -6.29 4.89
C ARG A 98 -14.66 -5.37 6.00
N GLN A 99 -14.76 -5.78 7.27
CA GLN A 99 -14.29 -4.98 8.41
C GLN A 99 -12.77 -4.85 8.47
N PHE A 100 -12.04 -5.75 7.81
CA PHE A 100 -10.58 -5.74 7.70
C PHE A 100 -10.12 -5.24 6.32
N ALA A 101 -10.76 -5.72 5.25
CA ALA A 101 -10.36 -5.43 3.88
C ALA A 101 -10.55 -3.98 3.47
N LEU A 102 -11.65 -3.32 3.89
CA LEU A 102 -11.86 -1.90 3.60
C LEU A 102 -10.77 -1.00 4.22
N PRO A 103 -10.50 -1.07 5.55
CA PRO A 103 -9.44 -0.26 6.12
C PRO A 103 -8.05 -0.60 5.56
N LEU A 104 -7.81 -1.86 5.19
CA LEU A 104 -6.58 -2.28 4.51
C LEU A 104 -6.43 -1.58 3.16
N VAL A 105 -7.44 -1.63 2.28
CA VAL A 105 -7.37 -0.98 0.96
C VAL A 105 -7.27 0.54 1.12
N CYS A 106 -8.05 1.13 2.03
CA CYS A 106 -8.02 2.57 2.28
C CYS A 106 -6.67 3.06 2.83
N ALA A 107 -5.94 2.23 3.58
CA ALA A 107 -4.60 2.57 4.07
C ALA A 107 -3.50 2.25 3.04
N PHE A 108 -3.67 1.18 2.28
CA PHE A 108 -2.71 0.74 1.26
C PHE A 108 -2.63 1.71 0.09
N VAL A 109 -3.77 2.14 -0.47
CA VAL A 109 -3.80 3.02 -1.66
C VAL A 109 -3.00 4.32 -1.48
N PRO A 110 -3.20 5.12 -0.42
CA PRO A 110 -2.42 6.34 -0.24
C PRO A 110 -0.94 6.04 0.01
N MET A 111 -0.61 4.94 0.71
CA MET A 111 0.77 4.56 0.94
C MET A 111 1.48 4.14 -0.35
N ALA A 112 0.81 3.32 -1.17
CA ALA A 112 1.26 2.94 -2.49
C ALA A 112 1.47 4.17 -3.40
N ALA A 113 0.55 5.14 -3.33
CA ALA A 113 0.68 6.39 -4.07
C ALA A 113 1.89 7.23 -3.62
N LEU A 114 2.17 7.29 -2.31
CA LEU A 114 3.36 7.98 -1.79
C LEU A 114 4.66 7.31 -2.22
N VAL A 115 4.73 5.97 -2.15
CA VAL A 115 5.90 5.21 -2.62
C VAL A 115 6.07 5.39 -4.13
N ALA A 116 5.00 5.28 -4.91
CA ALA A 116 5.04 5.55 -6.35
C ALA A 116 5.54 6.95 -6.63
N TRP A 117 4.94 7.97 -6.01
CA TRP A 117 5.34 9.36 -6.18
C TRP A 117 6.81 9.59 -5.84
N PHE A 118 7.29 9.00 -4.73
CA PHE A 118 8.68 9.12 -4.32
C PHE A 118 9.63 8.53 -5.36
N PHE A 119 9.41 7.29 -5.80
CA PHE A 119 10.31 6.63 -6.77
C PHE A 119 10.22 7.24 -8.17
N ILE A 120 9.01 7.56 -8.64
CA ILE A 120 8.79 8.28 -9.89
C ILE A 120 9.48 9.65 -9.84
N GLY A 121 9.37 10.37 -8.73
CA GLY A 121 10.09 11.62 -8.51
C GLY A 121 11.60 11.41 -8.53
N MET A 122 12.11 10.40 -7.83
CA MET A 122 13.53 10.08 -7.85
C MET A 122 14.03 9.74 -9.27
N GLU A 123 13.24 9.08 -10.09
CA GLU A 123 13.63 8.82 -11.48
C GLU A 123 13.56 10.08 -12.34
N LEU A 124 12.47 10.86 -12.25
CA LEU A 124 12.29 12.07 -13.04
C LEU A 124 13.31 13.17 -12.72
N PHE A 125 13.72 13.28 -11.47
CA PHE A 125 14.65 14.33 -11.03
C PHE A 125 16.12 13.89 -11.00
N PHE A 126 16.42 12.57 -11.11
CA PHE A 126 17.79 12.05 -11.01
C PHE A 126 18.23 11.10 -12.15
N THR A 127 17.55 11.07 -13.31
CA THR A 127 18.05 10.37 -14.51
C THR A 127 19.19 11.15 -15.21
N PRO A 128 20.33 10.49 -15.53
CA PRO A 128 21.40 11.08 -16.35
C PRO A 128 20.99 11.27 -17.81
N ASP A 129 21.64 12.23 -18.47
CA ASP A 129 21.86 12.24 -19.93
C ASP A 129 22.79 11.08 -20.35
#